data_AF-A0A2D8R3V3-F1
#
_entry.id   AF-A0A2D8R3V3-F1
#
_cell.length_a   1.000
_cell.length_b   1.000
_cell.length_c   1.000
_cell.angle_alpha   90.00
_cell.angle_beta   90.00
_cell.angle_gamma   90.00
#
_symmetry.space_group_name_H-M   'P 1'
#
loop_
_entity.id
_entity.type
_entity.pdbx_description
1 polymer ?
#
loop_
_entity_poly.entity_id
_entity_poly.type
_entity_poly.pdbx_seq_one_letter_code
_entity_poly.pdbx_strand_id
1 'polypeptide(L)'
;MRGFNRTQINHVSPNQETALAFGNARGIAPIIQVRDLEFPEDEGCAMLFDRSGGRGIATTEWPKHPGDRMVGYAGGISPDNILDVLKAVDSSGPYWLDMESGLRTDDVFDLDKCEAVAKAVYG
;
A
#
# COMPACT_ATOMS: atom_id res chain seq x y z
N MET A 1 15.48 -10.87 -11.41
CA MET A 1 15.03 -11.20 -10.05
C MET A 1 14.33 -12.55 -10.13
N ARG A 2 14.88 -13.62 -9.55
CA ARG A 2 14.16 -14.90 -9.45
C ARG A 2 13.51 -14.95 -8.07
N GLY A 3 12.24 -15.37 -8.00
CA GLY A 3 11.51 -15.55 -6.74
C GLY A 3 10.60 -14.38 -6.30
N PHE A 4 10.51 -13.29 -7.06
CA PHE A 4 9.60 -12.18 -6.78
C PHE A 4 8.57 -12.03 -7.89
N ASN A 5 7.30 -11.82 -7.52
CA ASN A 5 6.19 -11.63 -8.46
C ASN A 5 5.92 -10.14 -8.77
N ARG A 6 6.29 -9.25 -7.84
CA ARG A 6 6.04 -7.80 -7.92
C ARG A 6 7.25 -7.00 -7.45
N THR A 7 7.40 -5.78 -7.96
CA THR A 7 8.42 -4.81 -7.53
C THR A 7 7.77 -3.48 -7.18
N GLN A 8 8.02 -2.94 -5.99
CA GLN A 8 7.54 -1.62 -5.62
C GLN A 8 8.61 -0.56 -5.91
N ILE A 9 8.21 0.52 -6.60
CA ILE A 9 9.09 1.63 -6.99
C ILE A 9 8.61 2.88 -6.25
N ASN A 10 9.34 3.25 -5.20
CA ASN A 10 9.09 4.46 -4.42
C ASN A 10 9.87 5.62 -5.04
N HIS A 11 9.15 6.61 -5.56
CA HIS A 11 9.74 7.82 -6.13
C HIS A 11 8.84 9.03 -5.84
N VAL A 12 9.41 10.23 -5.74
CA VAL A 12 8.63 11.47 -5.50
C VAL A 12 7.75 11.87 -6.68
N SER A 13 8.11 11.41 -7.87
CA SER A 13 7.35 11.59 -9.11
C SER A 13 7.47 10.30 -9.92
N PRO A 14 6.66 9.28 -9.62
CA PRO A 14 6.71 8.02 -10.34
C PRO A 14 6.13 8.19 -11.74
N ASN A 15 6.73 7.52 -12.72
CA ASN A 15 6.29 7.49 -14.10
C ASN A 15 5.96 6.03 -14.47
N GLN A 16 4.71 5.79 -14.87
CA GLN A 16 4.19 4.45 -15.15
C GLN A 16 4.91 3.79 -16.33
N GLU A 17 5.16 4.52 -17.42
CA GLU A 17 5.90 4.01 -18.58
C GLU A 17 7.28 3.46 -18.20
N THR A 18 8.04 4.21 -17.39
CA THR A 18 9.37 3.81 -16.93
C THR A 18 9.30 2.62 -15.97
N ALA A 19 8.31 2.61 -15.07
CA ALA A 19 8.08 1.49 -14.16
C ALA A 19 7.73 0.19 -14.91
N LEU A 20 6.88 0.29 -15.93
CA LEU A 20 6.52 -0.81 -16.82
C LEU A 20 7.72 -1.29 -17.61
N ALA A 21 8.52 -0.39 -18.21
CA ALA A 21 9.75 -0.77 -18.90
C ALA A 21 10.71 -1.54 -17.98
N PHE A 22 10.87 -1.08 -16.72
CA PHE A 22 11.69 -1.77 -15.72
C PHE A 22 11.15 -3.16 -15.38
N GLY A 23 9.83 -3.28 -15.16
CA GLY A 23 9.15 -4.51 -14.79
C GLY A 23 9.14 -5.54 -15.93
N ASN A 24 8.76 -5.12 -17.14
CA ASN A 24 8.69 -5.95 -18.34
C ASN A 24 10.04 -6.58 -18.69
N ALA A 25 11.13 -5.80 -18.59
CA ALA A 25 12.49 -6.30 -18.82
C ALA A 25 12.91 -7.41 -17.82
N ARG A 26 12.15 -7.60 -16.73
CA ARG A 26 12.43 -8.58 -15.66
C ARG A 26 11.31 -9.60 -15.48
N GLY A 27 10.21 -9.51 -16.24
CA GLY A 27 9.03 -10.35 -16.08
C GLY A 27 8.35 -10.19 -14.72
N ILE A 28 8.36 -8.97 -14.15
CA ILE A 28 7.84 -8.68 -12.81
C ILE A 28 6.88 -7.49 -12.86
N ALA A 29 5.73 -7.58 -12.18
CA ALA A 29 4.74 -6.52 -12.22
C ALA A 29 5.14 -5.34 -11.29
N PRO A 30 5.16 -4.09 -11.77
CA PRO A 30 5.50 -2.93 -10.96
C PRO A 30 4.32 -2.47 -10.09
N ILE A 31 4.66 -1.94 -8.91
CA ILE A 31 3.79 -1.14 -8.04
C ILE A 31 4.41 0.25 -7.95
N ILE A 32 3.64 1.30 -8.24
CA ILE A 32 4.10 2.69 -8.07
C ILE A 32 3.55 3.32 -6.79
N GLN A 33 4.35 4.16 -6.14
CA GLN A 33 3.88 4.98 -5.02
C GLN A 33 3.04 6.15 -5.51
N VAL A 34 1.88 6.39 -4.90
CA VAL A 34 1.03 7.57 -5.14
C VAL A 34 0.98 8.38 -3.84
N ARG A 35 1.10 9.71 -3.94
CA ARG A 35 1.06 10.62 -2.77
C ARG A 35 -0.11 11.58 -2.78
N ASP A 36 -0.70 11.78 -3.95
CA ASP A 36 -1.89 12.62 -4.14
C ASP A 36 -3.14 11.89 -3.64
N LEU A 37 -4.18 12.66 -3.28
CA LEU A 37 -5.46 12.14 -2.81
C LEU A 37 -6.35 11.61 -3.95
N GLU A 38 -5.74 11.27 -5.08
CA GLU A 38 -6.37 10.70 -6.25
C GLU A 38 -5.39 9.70 -6.89
N PHE A 39 -5.89 8.51 -7.23
CA PHE A 39 -5.10 7.56 -7.99
C PHE A 39 -5.12 7.95 -9.48
N PRO A 40 -3.97 8.06 -10.15
CA PRO A 40 -3.93 8.37 -11.59
C PRO A 40 -4.56 7.24 -12.41
N GLU A 41 -4.88 7.47 -13.68
CA GLU A 41 -5.35 6.42 -14.60
C GLU A 41 -4.40 5.22 -14.65
N ASP A 42 -4.96 4.02 -14.77
CA ASP A 42 -4.17 2.79 -14.80
C ASP A 42 -3.55 2.58 -16.18
N GLU A 43 -2.22 2.58 -16.25
CA GLU A 43 -1.47 2.24 -17.47
C GLU A 43 -0.90 0.81 -17.41
N GLY A 44 -1.31 0.00 -16.42
CA GLY A 44 -0.86 -1.37 -16.18
C GLY A 44 0.01 -1.54 -14.92
N CYS A 45 0.06 -0.51 -14.07
CA CYS A 45 0.78 -0.56 -12.79
C CYS A 45 -0.20 -0.69 -11.63
N ALA A 46 0.08 -1.60 -10.69
CA ALA A 46 -0.57 -1.51 -9.38
C ALA A 46 -0.10 -0.23 -8.67
N MET A 47 -0.93 0.32 -7.78
CA MET A 47 -0.65 1.61 -7.13
C MET A 47 -0.75 1.48 -5.62
N LEU A 48 0.19 2.09 -4.90
CA LEU A 48 0.19 2.16 -3.44
C LEU A 48 0.11 3.62 -3.01
N PHE A 49 -1.00 4.03 -2.40
CA PHE A 49 -1.06 5.32 -1.74
C PHE A 49 -0.22 5.29 -0.45
N ASP A 50 0.87 6.07 -0.44
CA ASP A 50 1.74 6.27 0.73
C ASP A 50 2.18 7.73 0.78
N ARG A 51 1.38 8.56 1.48
CA ARG A 51 1.64 10.00 1.65
C ARG A 51 2.97 10.26 2.39
N SER A 52 3.31 9.38 3.32
CA SER A 52 4.48 9.55 4.19
C SER A 52 5.80 9.25 3.48
N GLY A 53 5.77 8.47 2.40
CA GLY A 53 6.97 8.00 1.74
C GLY A 53 7.76 6.98 2.57
N GLY A 54 7.07 6.13 3.32
CA GLY A 54 7.67 5.15 4.23
C GLY A 54 8.09 5.71 5.59
N ARG A 55 7.61 6.89 6.00
CA ARG A 55 7.91 7.47 7.33
C ARG A 55 6.98 6.96 8.45
N GLY A 56 5.96 6.16 8.11
CA GLY A 56 5.04 5.61 9.10
C GLY A 56 4.14 6.64 9.78
N ILE A 57 3.96 7.82 9.18
CA ILE A 57 3.09 8.88 9.72
C ILE A 57 1.66 8.57 9.31
N ALA A 58 0.76 8.44 10.30
CA ALA A 58 -0.67 8.26 10.06
C ALA A 58 -1.21 9.43 9.24
N THR A 59 -1.87 9.12 8.11
CA THR A 59 -2.60 10.11 7.32
C THR A 59 -4.00 10.26 7.90
N THR A 60 -4.54 11.47 7.88
CA THR A 60 -5.95 11.73 8.25
C THR A 60 -6.89 11.63 7.04
N GLU A 61 -6.33 11.50 5.84
CA GLU A 61 -7.07 11.50 4.57
C GLU A 61 -6.57 10.35 3.69
N TRP A 62 -7.53 9.66 3.08
CA TRP A 62 -7.31 8.53 2.18
C TRP A 62 -7.96 8.84 0.83
N PRO A 63 -7.30 8.56 -0.31
CA PRO A 63 -7.92 8.70 -1.62
C PRO A 63 -9.08 7.71 -1.76
N LYS A 64 -10.14 8.13 -2.44
CA LYS A 64 -11.23 7.22 -2.78
C LYS A 64 -10.71 6.07 -3.63
N HIS A 65 -11.24 4.87 -3.38
CA HIS A 65 -10.92 3.71 -4.20
C HIS A 65 -11.35 3.94 -5.65
N PRO A 66 -10.50 3.63 -6.65
CA PRO A 66 -10.77 3.94 -8.05
C PRO A 66 -11.65 2.88 -8.75
N GLY A 67 -12.56 2.22 -8.03
CA GLY A 67 -13.47 1.22 -8.61
C GLY A 67 -12.95 -0.22 -8.58
N ASP A 68 -12.65 -0.81 -9.73
CA ASP A 68 -12.45 -2.25 -9.94
C ASP A 68 -10.99 -2.71 -9.96
N ARG A 69 -10.03 -1.79 -10.02
CA ARG A 69 -8.60 -2.10 -10.02
C ARG A 69 -8.02 -2.25 -8.60
N MET A 70 -6.98 -3.08 -8.51
CA MET A 70 -6.26 -3.36 -7.27
C MET A 70 -5.37 -2.19 -6.87
N VAL A 71 -5.68 -1.53 -5.73
CA VAL A 71 -4.83 -0.48 -5.13
C VAL A 71 -4.48 -0.75 -3.68
N GLY A 72 -3.40 -0.16 -3.22
CA GLY A 72 -2.89 -0.30 -1.87
C GLY A 72 -3.01 0.98 -1.08
N TYR A 73 -3.14 0.84 0.23
CA TYR A 73 -3.08 1.96 1.18
C TYR A 73 -2.01 1.68 2.25
N ALA A 74 -1.14 2.66 2.47
CA ALA A 74 -0.10 2.62 3.49
C ALA A 74 -0.01 3.95 4.25
N GLY A 75 0.68 3.92 5.38
CA GLY A 75 1.01 5.10 6.16
C GLY A 75 0.56 4.99 7.61
N GLY A 76 1.44 4.50 8.48
CA GLY A 76 1.21 4.46 9.93
C GLY A 76 0.03 3.60 10.37
N ILE A 77 -0.36 2.62 9.55
CA ILE A 77 -1.43 1.66 9.88
C ILE A 77 -0.91 0.70 10.95
N SER A 78 -1.70 0.48 12.01
CA SER A 78 -1.34 -0.31 13.18
C SER A 78 -2.59 -1.02 13.77
N PRO A 79 -2.42 -1.91 14.77
CA PRO A 79 -3.56 -2.50 15.47
C PRO A 79 -4.53 -1.47 16.07
N ASP A 80 -4.04 -0.30 16.47
CA ASP A 80 -4.83 0.71 17.17
C ASP A 80 -5.76 1.49 16.25
N ASN A 81 -5.46 1.58 14.95
CA ASN A 81 -6.20 2.42 13.99
C ASN A 81 -6.76 1.64 12.80
N ILE A 82 -6.54 0.33 12.69
CA ILE A 82 -6.92 -0.46 11.52
C ILE A 82 -8.42 -0.34 11.18
N LEU A 83 -9.29 -0.35 12.19
CA LEU A 83 -10.74 -0.25 11.98
C LEU A 83 -11.16 1.13 11.45
N ASP A 84 -10.50 2.19 11.90
CA ASP A 84 -10.74 3.54 11.41
C ASP A 84 -10.24 3.69 9.97
N VAL A 85 -9.10 3.08 9.63
CA VAL A 85 -8.56 3.05 8.26
C VAL A 85 -9.52 2.31 7.33
N LEU A 86 -10.00 1.13 7.72
CA LEU A 86 -10.98 0.36 6.93
C LEU A 86 -12.26 1.16 6.70
N LYS A 87 -12.77 1.81 7.74
CA LYS A 87 -13.94 2.68 7.66
C LYS A 87 -13.71 3.92 6.78
N ALA A 88 -12.50 4.46 6.74
CA ALA A 88 -12.18 5.63 5.94
C ALA A 88 -11.92 5.30 4.46
N VAL A 89 -11.33 4.13 4.18
CA VAL A 89 -11.16 3.61 2.81
C VAL A 89 -12.51 3.27 2.19
N ASP A 90 -13.44 2.70 2.99
CA ASP A 90 -14.85 2.44 2.63
C ASP A 90 -15.04 1.93 1.19
N SER A 91 -14.28 0.89 0.83
CA SER A 91 -14.25 0.37 -0.54
C SER A 91 -14.89 -1.01 -0.63
N SER A 92 -15.72 -1.20 -1.65
CA SER A 92 -16.19 -2.50 -2.12
C SER A 92 -15.31 -3.09 -3.23
N GLY A 93 -14.35 -2.32 -3.76
CA GLY A 93 -13.38 -2.75 -4.75
C GLY A 93 -12.18 -3.49 -4.14
N PRO A 94 -11.32 -4.10 -4.96
CA PRO A 94 -10.18 -4.86 -4.47
C PRO A 94 -9.05 -3.93 -3.99
N TYR A 95 -8.66 -4.05 -2.72
CA TYR A 95 -7.51 -3.32 -2.19
C TYR A 95 -6.64 -4.16 -1.25
N TRP A 96 -5.46 -3.65 -0.93
CA TRP A 96 -4.63 -4.16 0.15
C TRP A 96 -4.20 -3.04 1.11
N LEU A 97 -3.85 -3.41 2.33
CA LEU A 97 -3.22 -2.52 3.30
C LEU A 97 -1.77 -2.93 3.48
N ASP A 98 -0.87 -1.95 3.47
CA ASP A 98 0.57 -2.15 3.68
C ASP A 98 1.00 -1.51 5.00
N MET A 99 1.62 -2.32 5.86
CA MET A 99 1.96 -1.99 7.24
C MET A 99 3.43 -2.32 7.49
N GLU A 100 4.16 -1.37 8.08
CA GLU A 100 5.59 -1.53 8.37
C GLU A 100 5.85 -1.22 9.85
N SER A 101 6.07 0.05 10.21
CA SER A 101 6.34 0.47 11.59
C SER A 101 5.26 0.05 12.60
N GLY A 102 3.98 0.05 12.20
CA GLY A 102 2.86 -0.35 13.05
C GLY A 102 2.87 -1.82 13.46
N LEU A 103 3.63 -2.67 12.77
CA LEU A 103 3.78 -4.11 13.07
C LEU A 103 5.19 -4.46 13.59
N ARG A 104 5.94 -3.46 14.05
CA ARG A 104 7.27 -3.66 14.64
C ARG A 104 7.31 -3.27 16.11
N THR A 105 8.16 -3.96 16.87
CA THR A 105 8.59 -3.58 18.22
C THR A 105 10.11 -3.63 18.23
N ASP A 106 10.74 -2.50 18.57
CA ASP A 106 12.20 -2.33 18.49
C ASP A 106 12.78 -2.69 17.11
N ASP A 107 12.08 -2.27 16.04
CA ASP A 107 12.41 -2.55 14.64
C ASP A 107 12.31 -4.04 14.23
N VAL A 108 11.85 -4.91 15.13
CA VAL A 108 11.62 -6.33 14.86
C VAL A 108 10.14 -6.57 14.57
N PHE A 109 9.85 -7.41 13.57
CA PHE A 109 8.48 -7.81 13.23
C PHE A 109 7.79 -8.49 14.42
N ASP A 110 6.63 -7.96 14.81
CA ASP A 110 5.91 -8.33 16.03
C ASP A 110 4.65 -9.14 15.69
N LEU A 111 4.66 -10.43 16.06
CA LEU A 111 3.56 -11.35 15.76
C LEU A 111 2.30 -11.07 16.57
N ASP A 112 2.42 -10.50 17.79
CA ASP A 112 1.25 -10.19 18.61
C ASP A 112 0.50 -9.01 18.00
N LYS A 113 1.22 -8.02 17.45
CA LYS A 113 0.60 -6.93 16.68
C LYS A 113 -0.06 -7.43 15.39
N CYS A 114 0.59 -8.36 14.70
CA CYS A 114 0.01 -8.97 13.50
C CYS A 114 -1.28 -9.74 13.83
N GLU A 115 -1.27 -10.51 14.91
CA GLU A 115 -2.45 -11.24 15.38
C GLU A 115 -3.57 -10.28 15.79
N ALA A 116 -3.25 -9.18 16.48
CA ALA A 116 -4.22 -8.16 16.86
C ALA A 116 -4.91 -7.55 15.64
N VAL A 117 -4.16 -7.24 14.56
CA VAL A 117 -4.76 -6.79 13.30
C VAL A 117 -5.65 -7.88 12.69
N ALA A 118 -5.16 -9.11 12.58
CA ALA A 118 -5.94 -10.20 11.99
C ALA A 118 -7.25 -10.44 12.74
N LYS A 119 -7.23 -10.41 14.09
CA LYS A 119 -8.43 -10.52 14.94
C LYS A 119 -9.38 -9.36 14.73
N ALA A 120 -8.89 -8.12 14.63
CA ALA A 120 -9.74 -6.96 14.40
C ALA A 120 -10.47 -7.01 13.05
N VAL A 121 -9.84 -7.59 12.01
CA VAL A 121 -10.38 -7.62 10.64
C VAL A 121 -11.22 -8.87 10.35
N TYR A 122 -10.85 -10.03 10.90
CA TYR A 122 -11.42 -11.32 10.53
C TYR A 122 -11.98 -12.16 11.69
N GLY A 123 -11.75 -11.75 12.95
CA GLY A 123 -12.23 -12.43 14.16
C GLY A 123 -13.60 -11.97 14.59
#